data_AF-A0A4Y6V6W1-F1
#
_entry.id   AF-A0A4Y6V6W1-F1
#
_cell.length_a   1.000
_cell.length_b   1.000
_cell.length_c   1.000
_cell.angle_alpha   90.00
_cell.angle_beta   90.00
_cell.angle_gamma   90.00
#
_symmetry.space_group_name_H-M   'P 1'
#
loop_
_entity.id
_entity.type
_entity.pdbx_description
1 polymer ?
#
loop_
_entity_poly.entity_id
_entity_poly.type
_entity_poly.pdbx_seq_one_letter_code
_entity_poly.pdbx_strand_id
1 'polypeptide(L)'
;MIDVSPIALILSGASVGTELAAEFGLLPPSFLPLGVGRIFDFQFDSLRKELPDNIRLFITVPESFDIPPHDRQRLREKGVTPVPVPAELQLSEAIVYAINVIGAYACPIHILHGDTILGQIPTGTDIVAVRPGGDDYSWAAVHHENGNVVRLETLAATDDKPADTPIACGYFAFSNGAELVRAFSQARSNFVDGINLYLTQHPLRLVEVADWFDFGHIQTYFASRRLVTTARAFNSLQITANSVRKISADTFKMDAEAKWLNSAPPALRPFTARLLDHGRDGDRAFYTTEYQYAPNLSELYVFSEIGRTSWRKILASCVEFLELCAQSPGPSPRDSYTQQLVGNKTFDRIERFARETGFDVSKPLSYGGRAMPSLIGLAEQVAPLITYDPSMQTTFMHGDFCFSNILYNSRSSRISVIDPRGYVFDGKHEPYGDLRYDIAKFAHSIDGLYDLILAGRYEMEWDQNYAYDLTFERSSQRAWMQGYLSEMTIGGCAVAGNDIRAMTISLFLSMLPLHADRPDRQQAFIANALRLFTALDGAPA
;
A
#
# COMPACT_ATOMS: atom_id res chain seq x y z
N MET A 1 -12.79 -16.49 -37.80
CA MET A 1 -11.85 -17.44 -37.17
C MET A 1 -12.13 -17.39 -35.68
N ILE A 2 -12.33 -18.54 -35.03
CA ILE A 2 -12.41 -18.61 -33.57
C ILE A 2 -11.00 -18.33 -33.06
N ASP A 3 -10.84 -17.34 -32.18
CA ASP A 3 -9.56 -17.04 -31.56
C ASP A 3 -9.20 -18.16 -30.59
N VAL A 4 -8.16 -18.92 -30.91
CA VAL A 4 -7.66 -20.07 -30.14
C VAL A 4 -6.52 -19.68 -29.19
N SER A 5 -6.25 -18.39 -29.03
CA SER A 5 -5.20 -17.91 -28.13
C SER A 5 -5.51 -18.29 -26.69
N PRO A 6 -4.50 -18.79 -25.94
CA PRO A 6 -4.70 -19.21 -24.55
C PRO A 6 -5.14 -18.03 -23.69
N ILE A 7 -5.83 -18.34 -22.59
CA ILE A 7 -6.26 -17.32 -21.62
C ILE A 7 -5.65 -17.59 -20.24
N ALA A 8 -5.40 -16.53 -19.49
CA ALA A 8 -5.22 -16.60 -18.05
C ALA A 8 -6.39 -15.87 -17.37
N LEU A 9 -7.03 -16.54 -16.42
CA LEU A 9 -8.18 -16.07 -15.68
C LEU A 9 -7.83 -16.01 -14.18
N ILE A 10 -7.80 -14.81 -13.63
CA ILE A 10 -7.70 -14.59 -12.18
C ILE A 10 -9.11 -14.63 -11.57
N LEU A 11 -9.29 -15.45 -10.54
CA LEU A 11 -10.59 -15.63 -9.87
C LEU A 11 -10.72 -14.70 -8.67
N SER A 12 -11.30 -13.53 -8.90
CA SER A 12 -11.56 -12.51 -7.88
C SER A 12 -13.03 -12.08 -7.88
N GLY A 13 -13.94 -13.01 -8.20
CA GLY A 13 -15.37 -12.75 -8.44
C GLY A 13 -16.25 -12.61 -7.19
N ALA A 14 -15.70 -12.81 -6.01
CA ALA A 14 -16.38 -12.65 -4.72
C ALA A 14 -15.61 -11.68 -3.82
N SER A 15 -16.27 -11.11 -2.82
CA SER A 15 -15.59 -10.32 -1.78
C SER A 15 -14.81 -11.23 -0.82
N VAL A 16 -13.78 -10.68 -0.19
CA VAL A 16 -12.99 -11.36 0.84
C VAL A 16 -13.85 -11.74 2.06
N GLY A 17 -13.37 -12.72 2.83
CA GLY A 17 -14.02 -13.17 4.06
C GLY A 17 -14.14 -12.08 5.13
N THR A 18 -14.99 -12.32 6.14
CA THR A 18 -15.38 -11.34 7.17
C THR A 18 -14.20 -10.73 7.93
N GLU A 19 -13.15 -11.50 8.20
CA GLU A 19 -11.96 -11.02 8.90
C GLU A 19 -11.18 -9.99 8.08
N LEU A 20 -10.90 -10.29 6.80
CA LEU A 20 -10.25 -9.37 5.88
C LEU A 20 -11.14 -8.18 5.56
N ALA A 21 -12.45 -8.39 5.45
CA ALA A 21 -13.42 -7.32 5.24
C ALA A 21 -13.48 -6.33 6.42
N ALA A 22 -13.26 -6.80 7.65
CA ALA A 22 -13.18 -5.93 8.82
C ALA A 22 -11.92 -5.03 8.80
N GLU A 23 -10.83 -5.49 8.19
CA GLU A 23 -9.56 -4.76 8.11
C GLU A 23 -9.49 -3.83 6.89
N PHE A 24 -10.00 -4.27 5.73
CA PHE A 24 -9.82 -3.57 4.46
C PHE A 24 -11.13 -3.17 3.76
N GLY A 25 -12.29 -3.52 4.29
CA GLY A 25 -13.58 -3.35 3.61
C GLY A 25 -13.88 -4.49 2.62
N LEU A 26 -15.04 -4.40 1.95
CA LEU A 26 -15.56 -5.46 1.07
C LEU A 26 -14.88 -5.49 -0.30
N LEU A 27 -13.56 -5.71 -0.31
CA LEU A 27 -12.76 -5.81 -1.52
C LEU A 27 -12.83 -7.21 -2.12
N PRO A 28 -12.71 -7.35 -3.45
CA PRO A 28 -12.36 -8.63 -4.05
C PRO A 28 -10.90 -9.00 -3.74
N PRO A 29 -10.54 -10.30 -3.63
CA PRO A 29 -9.22 -10.76 -3.20
C PRO A 29 -8.03 -10.12 -3.92
N SER A 30 -8.08 -10.08 -5.26
CA SER A 30 -6.99 -9.50 -6.07
C SER A 30 -6.84 -7.98 -5.89
N PHE A 31 -7.84 -7.32 -5.30
CA PHE A 31 -7.82 -5.91 -4.96
C PHE A 31 -7.37 -5.65 -3.53
N LEU A 32 -7.00 -6.66 -2.74
CA LEU A 32 -6.38 -6.36 -1.44
C LEU A 32 -5.07 -5.56 -1.62
N PRO A 33 -4.75 -4.65 -0.68
CA PRO A 33 -3.51 -3.88 -0.74
C PRO A 33 -2.28 -4.76 -0.57
N LEU A 34 -1.20 -4.40 -1.26
CA LEU A 34 0.12 -5.00 -1.06
C LEU A 34 1.21 -3.94 -1.32
N GLY A 35 1.62 -3.23 -0.26
CA GLY A 35 2.51 -2.08 -0.38
C GLY A 35 1.81 -0.89 -1.05
N VAL A 36 2.46 -0.29 -2.06
CA VAL A 36 1.91 0.86 -2.81
C VAL A 36 1.03 0.45 -4.00
N GLY A 37 0.50 -0.77 -4.01
CA GLY A 37 -0.29 -1.32 -5.11
C GLY A 37 -1.28 -2.39 -4.66
N ARG A 38 -1.80 -3.15 -5.62
CA ARG A 38 -2.79 -4.21 -5.41
C ARG A 38 -2.16 -5.58 -5.61
N ILE A 39 -2.76 -6.64 -5.06
CA ILE A 39 -2.32 -8.01 -5.33
C ILE A 39 -2.29 -8.32 -6.84
N PHE A 40 -3.28 -7.84 -7.61
CA PHE A 40 -3.32 -8.09 -9.06
C PHE A 40 -2.09 -7.55 -9.81
N ASP A 41 -1.42 -6.50 -9.31
CA ASP A 41 -0.24 -5.97 -9.97
C ASP A 41 0.82 -7.07 -10.11
N PHE A 42 1.06 -7.79 -9.02
CA PHE A 42 2.02 -8.90 -8.95
C PHE A 42 1.55 -10.13 -9.72
N GLN A 43 0.27 -10.49 -9.58
CA GLN A 43 -0.28 -11.66 -10.27
C GLN A 43 -0.10 -11.53 -11.79
N PHE A 44 -0.44 -10.38 -12.37
CA PHE A 44 -0.31 -10.17 -13.81
C PHE A 44 1.13 -10.00 -14.28
N ASP A 45 2.02 -9.45 -13.45
CA ASP A 45 3.44 -9.38 -13.79
C ASP A 45 4.07 -10.79 -13.82
N SER A 46 3.73 -11.67 -12.86
CA SER A 46 4.15 -13.07 -12.87
C SER A 46 3.58 -13.85 -14.06
N LEU A 47 2.28 -13.67 -14.36
CA LEU A 47 1.63 -14.33 -15.51
C LEU A 47 2.26 -13.90 -16.84
N ARG A 48 2.45 -12.59 -17.06
CA ARG A 48 3.06 -12.06 -18.30
C ARG A 48 4.51 -12.48 -18.48
N LYS A 49 5.26 -12.65 -17.40
CA LYS A 49 6.66 -13.01 -17.46
C LYS A 49 6.88 -14.45 -17.92
N GLU A 50 6.02 -15.37 -17.49
CA GLU A 50 6.25 -16.82 -17.64
C GLU A 50 5.33 -17.46 -18.71
N LEU A 51 4.19 -16.85 -19.05
CA LEU A 51 3.26 -17.37 -20.05
C LEU A 51 3.48 -16.75 -21.44
N PRO A 52 2.98 -17.37 -22.52
CA PRO A 52 3.24 -16.92 -23.89
C PRO A 52 2.76 -15.49 -24.17
N ASP A 53 3.47 -14.74 -25.03
CA ASP A 53 3.17 -13.34 -25.35
C ASP A 53 1.75 -13.11 -25.91
N ASN A 54 1.16 -14.12 -26.56
CA ASN A 54 -0.20 -14.04 -27.11
C ASN A 54 -1.30 -14.39 -26.09
N ILE A 55 -0.97 -14.57 -24.82
CA ILE A 55 -1.95 -14.88 -23.78
C ILE A 55 -2.90 -13.70 -23.56
N ARG A 56 -4.20 -14.01 -23.44
CA ARG A 56 -5.23 -13.02 -23.10
C ARG A 56 -5.49 -13.06 -21.59
N LEU A 57 -5.47 -11.91 -20.94
CA LEU A 57 -5.55 -11.79 -19.49
C LEU A 57 -6.94 -11.33 -19.05
N PHE A 58 -7.53 -12.06 -18.11
CA PHE A 58 -8.85 -11.79 -17.56
C PHE A 58 -8.82 -11.84 -16.04
N ILE A 59 -9.71 -11.07 -15.41
CA ILE A 59 -9.96 -11.11 -13.96
C ILE A 59 -11.46 -11.12 -13.72
N THR A 60 -11.96 -12.07 -12.96
CA THR A 60 -13.35 -12.00 -12.50
C THR A 60 -13.48 -10.98 -11.38
N VAL A 61 -14.58 -10.23 -11.36
CA VAL A 61 -14.91 -9.25 -10.32
C VAL A 61 -16.40 -9.37 -9.98
N PRO A 62 -16.84 -9.13 -8.74
CA PRO A 62 -18.26 -9.08 -8.44
C PRO A 62 -18.96 -8.01 -9.29
N GLU A 63 -20.13 -8.30 -9.85
CA GLU A 63 -20.94 -7.31 -10.59
C GLU A 63 -21.30 -6.08 -9.74
N SER A 64 -21.38 -6.26 -8.42
CA SER A 64 -21.66 -5.20 -7.45
C SER A 64 -20.44 -4.33 -7.12
N PHE A 65 -19.23 -4.75 -7.50
CA PHE A 65 -17.99 -4.04 -7.19
C PHE A 65 -17.67 -3.02 -8.28
N ASP A 66 -17.76 -1.73 -7.93
CA ASP A 66 -17.33 -0.67 -8.84
C ASP A 66 -15.81 -0.53 -8.81
N ILE A 67 -15.14 -1.08 -9.82
CA ILE A 67 -13.69 -0.98 -9.97
C ILE A 67 -13.30 0.51 -10.00
N PRO A 68 -12.48 0.99 -9.03
CA PRO A 68 -12.03 2.37 -8.99
C PRO A 68 -11.40 2.79 -10.34
N PRO A 69 -11.66 4.01 -10.85
CA PRO A 69 -11.13 4.48 -12.14
C PRO A 69 -9.64 4.23 -12.35
N HIS A 70 -8.82 4.49 -11.33
CA HIS A 70 -7.38 4.24 -11.41
C HIS A 70 -7.05 2.74 -11.52
N ASP A 71 -7.72 1.88 -10.75
CA ASP A 71 -7.52 0.42 -10.86
C ASP A 71 -7.98 -0.09 -12.24
N ARG A 72 -9.05 0.49 -12.80
CA ARG A 72 -9.52 0.19 -14.16
C ARG A 72 -8.50 0.61 -15.23
N GLN A 73 -7.90 1.78 -15.10
CA GLN A 73 -6.82 2.22 -15.98
C GLN A 73 -5.61 1.29 -15.85
N ARG A 74 -5.22 0.94 -14.62
CA ARG A 74 -4.09 0.04 -14.36
C ARG A 74 -4.28 -1.34 -15.00
N LEU A 75 -5.48 -1.89 -14.91
CA LEU A 75 -5.85 -3.15 -15.58
C LEU A 75 -5.75 -3.01 -17.11
N ARG A 76 -6.20 -1.88 -17.68
CA ARG A 76 -6.08 -1.59 -19.13
C ARG A 76 -4.64 -1.48 -19.60
N GLU A 77 -3.77 -0.78 -18.86
CA GLU A 77 -2.33 -0.69 -19.15
C GLU A 77 -1.66 -2.07 -19.13
N LYS A 78 -2.12 -2.95 -18.23
CA LYS A 78 -1.72 -4.36 -18.17
C LYS A 78 -2.47 -5.26 -19.16
N GLY A 79 -3.26 -4.71 -20.09
CA GLY A 79 -3.99 -5.48 -21.11
C GLY A 79 -4.96 -6.51 -20.52
N VAL A 80 -5.46 -6.26 -19.32
CA VAL A 80 -6.37 -7.15 -18.58
C VAL A 80 -7.81 -6.73 -18.83
N THR A 81 -8.67 -7.71 -19.11
CA THR A 81 -10.11 -7.50 -19.26
C THR A 81 -10.86 -7.97 -18.00
N PRO A 82 -11.52 -7.07 -17.25
CA PRO A 82 -12.39 -7.46 -16.16
C PRO A 82 -13.64 -8.20 -16.68
N VAL A 83 -14.05 -9.25 -15.98
CA VAL A 83 -15.25 -10.04 -16.26
C VAL A 83 -16.16 -9.94 -15.03
N PRO A 84 -17.21 -9.10 -15.06
CA PRO A 84 -18.20 -9.04 -14.00
C PRO A 84 -18.89 -10.40 -13.85
N VAL A 85 -18.99 -10.92 -12.63
CA VAL A 85 -19.68 -12.17 -12.29
C VAL A 85 -20.65 -11.95 -11.12
N PRO A 86 -21.82 -12.63 -11.09
CA PRO A 86 -22.71 -12.57 -9.93
C PRO A 86 -22.01 -13.10 -8.68
N ALA A 87 -22.13 -12.36 -7.57
CA ALA A 87 -21.36 -12.62 -6.35
C ALA A 87 -21.80 -13.90 -5.61
N GLU A 88 -22.98 -14.43 -5.94
CA GLU A 88 -23.58 -15.63 -5.34
C GLU A 88 -23.07 -16.93 -5.97
N LEU A 89 -22.39 -16.84 -7.12
CA LEU A 89 -21.87 -18.02 -7.81
C LEU A 89 -20.76 -18.68 -6.99
N GLN A 90 -20.82 -20.01 -6.90
CA GLN A 90 -19.71 -20.78 -6.39
C GLN A 90 -18.51 -20.69 -7.34
N LEU A 91 -17.32 -21.03 -6.85
CA LEU A 91 -16.06 -20.89 -7.59
C LEU A 91 -16.11 -21.52 -8.99
N SER A 92 -16.61 -22.75 -9.10
CA SER A 92 -16.71 -23.47 -10.38
C SER A 92 -17.75 -22.85 -11.33
N GLU A 93 -18.86 -22.33 -10.80
CA GLU A 93 -19.90 -21.63 -11.56
C GLU A 93 -19.37 -20.32 -12.13
N ALA A 94 -18.61 -19.57 -11.32
CA ALA A 94 -17.95 -18.36 -11.77
C ALA A 94 -16.93 -18.64 -12.88
N ILE A 95 -16.20 -19.77 -12.81
CA ILE A 95 -15.30 -20.21 -13.88
C ILE A 95 -16.09 -20.55 -15.15
N VAL A 96 -17.14 -21.37 -15.05
CA VAL A 96 -17.99 -21.74 -16.20
C VAL A 96 -18.60 -20.49 -16.84
N TYR A 97 -19.15 -19.59 -16.02
CA TYR A 97 -19.70 -18.31 -16.46
C TYR A 97 -18.65 -17.48 -17.20
N ALA A 98 -17.46 -17.30 -16.63
CA ALA A 98 -16.38 -16.55 -17.26
C ALA A 98 -15.94 -17.16 -18.60
N ILE A 99 -15.78 -18.48 -18.67
CA ILE A 99 -15.42 -19.17 -19.93
C ILE A 99 -16.49 -18.95 -21.00
N ASN A 100 -17.77 -19.02 -20.63
CA ASN A 100 -18.88 -18.78 -21.54
C ASN A 100 -18.90 -17.33 -22.06
N VAL A 101 -18.69 -16.35 -21.18
CA VAL A 101 -18.66 -14.92 -21.54
C VAL A 101 -17.46 -14.60 -22.44
N ILE A 102 -16.29 -15.19 -22.16
CA ILE A 102 -15.06 -14.98 -22.94
C ILE A 102 -15.10 -15.74 -24.27
N GLY A 103 -15.86 -16.84 -24.35
CA GLY A 103 -15.86 -17.76 -25.49
C GLY A 103 -14.63 -18.68 -25.55
N ALA A 104 -14.04 -19.02 -24.40
CA ALA A 104 -12.76 -19.71 -24.27
C ALA A 104 -12.87 -21.26 -24.30
N TYR A 105 -13.68 -21.82 -25.19
CA TYR A 105 -13.92 -23.28 -25.21
C TYR A 105 -12.80 -24.09 -25.86
N ALA A 106 -12.20 -23.55 -26.93
CA ALA A 106 -11.26 -24.26 -27.80
C ALA A 106 -9.81 -23.78 -27.63
N CYS A 107 -9.46 -23.29 -26.44
CA CYS A 107 -8.12 -22.83 -26.11
C CYS A 107 -7.68 -23.34 -24.73
N PRO A 108 -6.37 -23.37 -24.45
CA PRO A 108 -5.87 -23.59 -23.10
C PRO A 108 -6.34 -22.50 -22.13
N ILE A 109 -6.59 -22.90 -20.89
CA ILE A 109 -7.04 -22.02 -19.80
C ILE A 109 -6.10 -22.17 -18.63
N HIS A 110 -5.49 -21.06 -18.22
CA HIS A 110 -4.75 -20.92 -16.98
C HIS A 110 -5.66 -20.24 -15.96
N ILE A 111 -5.76 -20.81 -14.77
CA ILE A 111 -6.58 -20.31 -13.67
C ILE A 111 -5.66 -19.99 -12.50
N LEU A 112 -5.81 -18.80 -11.93
CA LEU A 112 -5.14 -18.37 -10.72
C LEU A 112 -6.18 -17.85 -9.72
N HIS A 113 -6.18 -18.33 -8.49
CA HIS A 113 -7.05 -17.80 -7.44
C HIS A 113 -6.64 -16.35 -7.09
N GLY A 114 -7.63 -15.48 -6.88
CA GLY A 114 -7.40 -14.04 -6.69
C GLY A 114 -6.67 -13.67 -5.41
N ASP A 115 -6.70 -14.54 -4.40
CA ASP A 115 -5.95 -14.43 -3.15
C ASP A 115 -4.54 -15.04 -3.21
N THR A 116 -4.10 -15.53 -4.36
CA THR A 116 -2.83 -16.26 -4.48
C THR A 116 -1.81 -15.51 -5.34
N ILE A 117 -0.58 -15.42 -4.84
CA ILE A 117 0.60 -15.02 -5.64
C ILE A 117 1.58 -16.19 -5.69
N LEU A 118 2.04 -16.51 -6.89
CA LEU A 118 3.16 -17.44 -7.11
C LEU A 118 4.37 -16.66 -7.61
N GLY A 119 5.55 -16.95 -7.03
CA GLY A 119 6.81 -16.35 -7.46
C GLY A 119 7.24 -16.81 -8.86
N GLN A 120 6.85 -18.03 -9.24
CA GLN A 120 7.02 -18.57 -10.58
C GLN A 120 5.74 -19.30 -11.01
N ILE A 121 5.27 -18.99 -12.22
CA ILE A 121 4.09 -19.63 -12.81
C ILE A 121 4.55 -20.88 -13.58
N PRO A 122 4.01 -22.07 -13.29
CA PRO A 122 4.30 -23.27 -14.07
C PRO A 122 3.90 -23.12 -15.54
N THR A 123 4.83 -23.47 -16.44
CA THR A 123 4.65 -23.41 -17.89
C THR A 123 4.02 -24.69 -18.43
N GLY A 124 3.12 -24.57 -19.41
CA GLY A 124 2.44 -25.68 -20.07
C GLY A 124 0.99 -25.85 -19.62
N THR A 125 0.37 -26.95 -20.03
CA THR A 125 -1.04 -27.27 -19.76
C THR A 125 -1.17 -28.59 -19.00
N ASP A 126 -2.37 -28.78 -18.44
CA ASP A 126 -2.76 -29.94 -17.63
C ASP A 126 -1.84 -30.07 -16.40
N ILE A 127 -1.83 -29.00 -15.60
CA ILE A 127 -0.97 -28.82 -14.44
C ILE A 127 -1.80 -28.43 -13.21
N VAL A 128 -1.42 -28.97 -12.05
CA VAL A 128 -1.80 -28.47 -10.72
C VAL A 128 -0.54 -28.00 -10.02
N ALA A 129 -0.47 -26.72 -9.65
CA ALA A 129 0.61 -26.21 -8.82
C ALA A 129 0.40 -26.65 -7.37
N VAL A 130 1.44 -27.17 -6.73
CA VAL A 130 1.38 -27.64 -5.35
C VAL A 130 2.55 -27.17 -4.50
N ARG A 131 2.37 -27.26 -3.19
CA ARG A 131 3.45 -27.12 -2.21
C ARG A 131 3.35 -28.25 -1.17
N PRO A 132 4.48 -28.77 -0.66
CA PRO A 132 4.48 -29.68 0.47
C PRO A 132 3.99 -28.96 1.74
N GLY A 133 3.02 -29.55 2.43
CA GLY A 133 2.50 -29.02 3.69
C GLY A 133 1.63 -27.77 3.54
N GLY A 134 0.88 -27.45 4.60
CA GLY A 134 0.01 -26.30 4.70
C GLY A 134 -0.49 -26.11 6.13
N ASP A 135 -0.85 -24.88 6.47
CA ASP A 135 -1.41 -24.53 7.78
C ASP A 135 -2.79 -25.21 7.99
N ASP A 136 -3.37 -25.09 9.19
CA ASP A 136 -4.64 -25.72 9.63
C ASP A 136 -5.91 -25.29 8.86
N TYR A 137 -5.79 -24.69 7.67
CA TYR A 137 -6.91 -24.31 6.83
C TYR A 137 -7.42 -25.47 5.96
N SER A 138 -8.64 -25.29 5.44
CA SER A 138 -9.27 -26.22 4.51
C SER A 138 -8.64 -26.11 3.12
N TRP A 139 -7.74 -27.03 2.83
CA TRP A 139 -7.00 -27.09 1.58
C TRP A 139 -7.43 -28.28 0.72
N ALA A 140 -7.21 -28.18 -0.60
CA ALA A 140 -7.33 -29.31 -1.50
C ALA A 140 -6.02 -30.10 -1.53
N ALA A 141 -6.00 -31.27 -0.89
CA ALA A 141 -4.89 -32.21 -0.97
C ALA A 141 -4.85 -32.87 -2.34
N VAL A 142 -3.65 -33.04 -2.87
CA VAL A 142 -3.38 -33.61 -4.19
C VAL A 142 -2.72 -34.96 -4.01
N HIS A 143 -3.47 -36.02 -4.31
CA HIS A 143 -2.96 -37.39 -4.32
C HIS A 143 -2.34 -37.66 -5.69
N HIS A 144 -1.11 -38.17 -5.73
CA HIS A 144 -0.38 -38.36 -6.98
C HIS A 144 0.43 -39.66 -7.01
N GLU A 145 0.67 -40.17 -8.22
CA GLU A 145 1.53 -41.33 -8.49
C GLU A 145 2.52 -40.97 -9.60
N ASN A 146 3.83 -41.10 -9.33
CA ASN A 146 4.91 -40.76 -10.28
C ASN A 146 4.77 -39.36 -10.91
N GLY A 147 4.28 -38.38 -10.15
CA GLY A 147 4.05 -36.99 -10.58
C GLY A 147 2.74 -36.74 -11.34
N ASN A 148 1.92 -37.77 -11.59
CA ASN A 148 0.59 -37.61 -12.16
C ASN A 148 -0.47 -37.55 -11.05
N VAL A 149 -1.39 -36.60 -11.16
CA VAL A 149 -2.47 -36.43 -10.19
C VAL A 149 -3.48 -37.55 -10.37
N VAL A 150 -3.80 -38.25 -9.27
CA VAL A 150 -4.80 -39.32 -9.21
C VAL A 150 -6.16 -38.77 -8.79
N ARG A 151 -6.18 -37.93 -7.75
CA ARG A 151 -7.39 -37.26 -7.26
C ARG A 151 -7.05 -36.06 -6.39
N LEU A 152 -7.97 -35.12 -6.30
CA LEU A 152 -8.00 -34.07 -5.29
C LEU A 152 -9.02 -34.41 -4.20
N GLU A 153 -8.74 -33.96 -2.98
CA GLU A 153 -9.61 -34.13 -1.82
C GLU A 153 -9.65 -32.85 -0.99
N THR A 154 -10.85 -32.36 -0.69
CA THR A 154 -11.03 -31.24 0.24
C THR A 154 -10.83 -31.73 1.66
N LEU A 155 -9.79 -31.24 2.33
CA LEU A 155 -9.55 -31.55 3.73
C LEU A 155 -10.23 -30.53 4.64
N ALA A 156 -10.79 -30.98 5.76
CA ALA A 156 -11.24 -30.10 6.82
C ALA A 156 -10.04 -29.53 7.60
N ALA A 157 -10.27 -28.41 8.28
CA ALA A 157 -9.29 -27.79 9.17
C ALA A 157 -8.86 -28.72 10.33
N THR A 158 -9.73 -29.65 10.73
CA THR A 158 -9.54 -30.54 11.90
C THR A 158 -8.98 -31.92 11.56
N ASP A 159 -8.70 -32.20 10.29
CA ASP A 159 -8.23 -33.54 9.88
C ASP A 159 -6.75 -33.72 10.25
N ASP A 160 -6.40 -34.87 10.86
CA ASP A 160 -5.01 -35.26 11.13
C ASP A 160 -4.30 -35.56 9.79
N LYS A 161 -3.28 -34.78 9.46
CA LYS A 161 -2.59 -34.83 8.15
C LYS A 161 -1.15 -35.30 8.28
N PRO A 162 -0.67 -36.18 7.37
CA PRO A 162 0.76 -36.32 7.14
C PRO A 162 1.33 -34.98 6.68
N ALA A 163 2.38 -34.49 7.35
CA ALA A 163 2.97 -33.17 7.11
C ALA A 163 3.40 -32.93 5.64
N ASP A 164 3.69 -34.00 4.90
CA ASP A 164 4.22 -33.95 3.53
C ASP A 164 3.13 -34.08 2.44
N THR A 165 1.84 -34.09 2.79
CA THR A 165 0.78 -34.20 1.79
C THR A 165 0.78 -32.95 0.90
N PRO A 166 0.95 -33.07 -0.43
CA PRO A 166 0.96 -31.91 -1.32
C PRO A 166 -0.41 -31.24 -1.37
N ILE A 167 -0.42 -29.91 -1.28
CA ILE A 167 -1.64 -29.09 -1.31
C ILE A 167 -1.65 -28.24 -2.57
N ALA A 168 -2.81 -28.12 -3.22
CA ALA A 168 -2.99 -27.26 -4.37
C ALA A 168 -2.88 -25.76 -3.99
N CYS A 169 -2.03 -25.03 -4.69
CA CYS A 169 -1.72 -23.63 -4.42
C CYS A 169 -2.53 -22.66 -5.30
N GLY A 170 -3.79 -22.98 -5.62
CA GLY A 170 -4.68 -22.06 -6.34
C GLY A 170 -4.30 -21.75 -7.80
N TYR A 171 -3.31 -22.42 -8.40
CA TYR A 171 -3.01 -22.33 -9.83
C TYR A 171 -3.22 -23.66 -10.54
N PHE A 172 -3.95 -23.59 -11.66
CA PHE A 172 -4.29 -24.72 -12.51
C PHE A 172 -4.13 -24.35 -13.97
N ALA A 173 -3.66 -25.26 -14.81
CA ALA A 173 -3.64 -25.07 -16.27
C ALA A 173 -4.34 -26.24 -16.93
N PHE A 174 -5.22 -25.97 -17.90
CA PHE A 174 -6.03 -26.96 -18.61
C PHE A 174 -5.82 -26.81 -20.11
N SER A 175 -5.65 -27.91 -20.84
CA SER A 175 -5.52 -27.87 -22.30
C SER A 175 -6.86 -27.68 -23.02
N ASN A 176 -7.99 -28.03 -22.38
CA ASN A 176 -9.31 -28.04 -23.03
C ASN A 176 -10.42 -27.37 -22.19
N GLY A 177 -10.77 -26.14 -22.56
CA GLY A 177 -11.83 -25.38 -21.88
C GLY A 177 -13.23 -25.99 -21.98
N ALA A 178 -13.58 -26.63 -23.11
CA ALA A 178 -14.88 -27.25 -23.29
C ALA A 178 -15.09 -28.46 -22.34
N GLU A 179 -14.05 -29.28 -22.17
CA GLU A 179 -14.10 -30.39 -21.21
C GLU A 179 -14.09 -29.90 -19.77
N LEU A 180 -13.38 -28.82 -19.46
CA LEU A 180 -13.43 -28.18 -18.14
C LEU A 180 -14.85 -27.71 -17.78
N VAL A 181 -15.52 -27.01 -18.70
CA VAL A 181 -16.91 -26.56 -18.52
C VAL A 181 -17.85 -27.75 -18.32
N ARG A 182 -17.69 -28.82 -19.11
CA ARG A 182 -18.48 -30.05 -18.98
C ARG A 182 -18.29 -30.69 -17.61
N ALA A 183 -17.04 -30.84 -17.17
CA ALA A 183 -16.69 -31.45 -15.89
C ALA A 183 -17.29 -30.67 -14.71
N PHE A 184 -17.14 -29.34 -14.69
CA PHE A 184 -17.70 -28.49 -13.63
C PHE A 184 -19.23 -28.49 -13.61
N SER A 185 -19.87 -28.50 -14.78
CA SER A 185 -21.33 -28.60 -14.89
C SER A 185 -21.87 -29.94 -14.37
N GLN A 186 -21.15 -31.04 -14.61
CA GLN A 186 -21.53 -32.37 -14.12
C GLN A 186 -21.30 -32.56 -12.62
N ALA A 187 -20.26 -31.92 -12.07
CA ALA A 187 -19.92 -31.95 -10.65
C ALA A 187 -20.87 -31.13 -9.75
N ARG A 188 -21.99 -30.63 -10.28
CA ARG A 188 -22.95 -29.77 -9.56
C ARG A 188 -22.24 -28.63 -8.83
N SER A 189 -21.30 -28.01 -9.52
CA SER A 189 -20.59 -26.83 -9.04
C SER A 189 -19.60 -27.06 -7.87
N ASN A 190 -19.28 -28.31 -7.49
CA ASN A 190 -18.16 -28.57 -6.60
C ASN A 190 -16.83 -28.48 -7.36
N PHE A 191 -15.93 -27.59 -6.93
CA PHE A 191 -14.65 -27.35 -7.59
C PHE A 191 -13.76 -28.62 -7.63
N VAL A 192 -13.55 -29.27 -6.49
CA VAL A 192 -12.67 -30.45 -6.39
C VAL A 192 -13.24 -31.63 -7.18
N ASP A 193 -14.54 -31.88 -7.08
CA ASP A 193 -15.20 -32.94 -7.86
C ASP A 193 -15.12 -32.65 -9.36
N GLY A 194 -15.24 -31.38 -9.75
CA GLY A 194 -15.09 -30.92 -11.11
C GLY A 194 -13.69 -31.20 -11.68
N ILE A 195 -12.63 -30.94 -10.90
CA ILE A 195 -11.26 -31.29 -11.29
C ILE A 195 -11.10 -32.81 -11.41
N ASN A 196 -11.65 -33.57 -10.46
CA ASN A 196 -11.63 -35.03 -10.50
C ASN A 196 -12.35 -35.60 -11.74
N LEU A 197 -13.43 -34.97 -12.21
CA LEU A 197 -14.09 -35.37 -13.45
C LEU A 197 -13.24 -35.03 -14.69
N TYR A 198 -12.61 -33.85 -14.74
CA TYR A 198 -11.71 -33.47 -15.84
C TYR A 198 -10.52 -34.44 -15.95
N LEU A 199 -9.94 -34.81 -14.81
CA LEU A 199 -8.83 -35.76 -14.69
C LEU A 199 -9.10 -37.11 -15.38
N THR A 200 -10.36 -37.55 -15.46
CA THR A 200 -10.73 -38.84 -16.09
C THR A 200 -10.45 -38.87 -17.60
N GLN A 201 -10.44 -37.72 -18.26
CA GLN A 201 -10.20 -37.59 -19.70
C GLN A 201 -8.86 -36.93 -20.01
N HIS A 202 -8.38 -36.06 -19.11
CA HIS A 202 -7.18 -35.26 -19.28
C HIS A 202 -6.30 -35.35 -18.02
N PRO A 203 -5.28 -36.24 -18.01
CA PRO A 203 -4.39 -36.40 -16.87
C PRO A 203 -3.65 -35.10 -16.53
N LEU A 204 -3.72 -34.66 -15.27
CA LEU A 204 -2.97 -33.49 -14.79
C LEU A 204 -1.64 -33.92 -14.17
N ARG A 205 -0.61 -33.11 -14.38
CA ARG A 205 0.70 -33.25 -13.75
C ARG A 205 0.82 -32.35 -12.54
N LEU A 206 1.45 -32.86 -11.51
CA LEU A 206 1.80 -32.11 -10.31
C LEU A 206 3.08 -31.31 -10.59
N VAL A 207 3.07 -30.02 -10.28
CA VAL A 207 4.27 -29.17 -10.34
C VAL A 207 4.44 -28.48 -8.99
N GLU A 208 5.57 -28.76 -8.33
CA GLU A 208 5.92 -28.12 -7.08
C GLU A 208 6.39 -26.68 -7.30
N VAL A 209 5.89 -25.75 -6.47
CA VAL A 209 6.28 -24.34 -6.49
C VAL A 209 6.94 -23.95 -5.17
N ALA A 210 8.07 -23.23 -5.26
CA ALA A 210 8.82 -22.81 -4.07
C ALA A 210 8.15 -21.63 -3.35
N ASP A 211 7.74 -20.63 -4.11
CA ASP A 211 7.22 -19.36 -3.61
C ASP A 211 5.70 -19.29 -3.82
N TRP A 212 4.96 -19.68 -2.79
CA TRP A 212 3.50 -19.52 -2.69
C TRP A 212 3.15 -18.58 -1.55
N PHE A 213 2.40 -17.53 -1.88
CA PHE A 213 1.89 -16.54 -0.94
C PHE A 213 0.37 -16.54 -1.00
N ASP A 214 -0.25 -16.94 0.10
CA ASP A 214 -1.70 -16.95 0.30
C ASP A 214 -2.16 -15.69 1.04
N PHE A 215 -3.21 -15.04 0.53
CA PHE A 215 -3.85 -13.86 1.07
C PHE A 215 -5.34 -14.08 1.40
N GLY A 216 -5.80 -15.34 1.44
CA GLY A 216 -7.21 -15.69 1.62
C GLY A 216 -7.73 -15.51 3.04
N HIS A 217 -6.84 -15.54 4.04
CA HIS A 217 -7.16 -15.35 5.46
C HIS A 217 -6.31 -14.26 6.09
N ILE A 218 -6.78 -13.64 7.19
CA ILE A 218 -6.05 -12.51 7.79
C ILE A 218 -4.64 -12.89 8.26
N GLN A 219 -4.47 -14.10 8.78
CA GLN A 219 -3.19 -14.61 9.25
C GLN A 219 -2.23 -14.85 8.08
N THR A 220 -2.69 -15.55 7.04
CA THR A 220 -1.89 -15.85 5.85
C THR A 220 -1.58 -14.57 5.08
N TYR A 221 -2.52 -13.64 4.96
CA TYR A 221 -2.34 -12.32 4.37
C TYR A 221 -1.12 -11.58 4.95
N PHE A 222 -1.05 -11.41 6.28
CA PHE A 222 0.07 -10.67 6.87
C PHE A 222 1.39 -11.47 6.87
N ALA A 223 1.33 -12.80 6.93
CA ALA A 223 2.50 -13.65 6.76
C ALA A 223 3.08 -13.55 5.34
N SER A 224 2.22 -13.62 4.32
CA SER A 224 2.54 -13.45 2.91
C SER A 224 3.06 -12.05 2.61
N ARG A 225 2.40 -11.01 3.10
CA ARG A 225 2.85 -9.62 2.97
C ARG A 225 4.27 -9.43 3.52
N ARG A 226 4.58 -10.05 4.66
CA ARG A 226 5.92 -10.04 5.26
C ARG A 226 6.98 -10.62 4.33
N LEU A 227 6.69 -11.78 3.73
CA LEU A 227 7.63 -12.46 2.84
C LEU A 227 7.86 -11.66 1.55
N VAL A 228 6.78 -11.16 0.93
CA VAL A 228 6.88 -10.31 -0.28
C VAL A 228 7.68 -9.04 -0.01
N THR A 229 7.47 -8.40 1.14
CA THR A 229 8.20 -7.17 1.51
C THR A 229 9.68 -7.45 1.73
N THR A 230 10.00 -8.55 2.42
CA THR A 230 11.40 -8.98 2.66
C THR A 230 12.16 -9.18 1.35
N ALA A 231 11.55 -9.86 0.37
CA ALA A 231 12.19 -10.12 -0.92
C ALA A 231 12.53 -8.83 -1.68
N ARG A 232 11.68 -7.79 -1.57
CA ARG A 232 11.86 -6.50 -2.27
C ARG A 232 12.83 -5.54 -1.59
N ALA A 233 12.99 -5.65 -0.27
CA ALA A 233 13.77 -4.73 0.54
C ALA A 233 15.00 -5.38 1.21
N PHE A 234 15.41 -6.57 0.76
CA PHE A 234 16.50 -7.37 1.34
C PHE A 234 17.80 -6.58 1.61
N ASN A 235 18.11 -5.58 0.77
CA ASN A 235 19.32 -4.77 0.92
C ASN A 235 19.31 -3.81 2.12
N SER A 236 18.13 -3.46 2.65
CA SER A 236 17.97 -2.44 3.69
C SER A 236 17.08 -2.87 4.87
N LEU A 237 16.26 -3.91 4.68
CA LEU A 237 15.34 -4.45 5.68
C LEU A 237 15.45 -5.97 5.75
N GLN A 238 15.51 -6.47 6.98
CA GLN A 238 15.41 -7.90 7.29
C GLN A 238 14.19 -8.11 8.18
N ILE A 239 13.18 -8.84 7.69
CA ILE A 239 11.93 -9.03 8.42
C ILE A 239 11.77 -10.51 8.78
N THR A 240 11.72 -10.79 10.08
CA THR A 240 11.41 -12.11 10.63
C THR A 240 9.96 -12.14 11.12
N ALA A 241 9.48 -13.29 11.59
CA ALA A 241 8.13 -13.40 12.12
C ALA A 241 7.88 -12.48 13.32
N ASN A 242 8.95 -12.07 14.02
CA ASN A 242 8.86 -11.33 15.27
C ASN A 242 9.53 -9.95 15.20
N SER A 243 10.32 -9.66 14.16
CA SER A 243 11.13 -8.45 14.13
C SER A 243 11.34 -7.84 12.75
N VAL A 244 11.52 -6.52 12.71
CA VAL A 244 12.01 -5.75 11.56
C VAL A 244 13.35 -5.16 11.93
N ARG A 245 14.41 -5.51 11.20
CA ARG A 245 15.73 -4.89 11.33
C ARG A 245 15.99 -3.99 10.14
N LYS A 246 16.25 -2.71 10.42
CA LYS A 246 16.64 -1.69 9.43
C LYS A 246 18.14 -1.46 9.55
N ILE A 247 18.84 -1.50 8.42
CA ILE A 247 20.30 -1.31 8.36
C ILE A 247 20.65 -0.29 7.28
N SER A 248 21.55 0.65 7.60
CA SER A 248 21.96 1.72 6.69
C SER A 248 23.37 2.22 6.95
N ALA A 249 24.02 2.73 5.90
CA ALA A 249 25.28 3.48 5.99
C ALA A 249 25.08 4.89 6.60
N ASP A 250 23.85 5.42 6.58
CA ASP A 250 23.51 6.65 7.32
C ASP A 250 23.38 6.33 8.81
N THR A 251 24.54 6.26 9.45
CA THR A 251 24.61 5.76 10.82
C THR A 251 24.04 6.72 11.85
N PHE A 252 24.13 8.03 11.59
CA PHE A 252 23.53 9.05 12.44
C PHE A 252 22.02 8.94 12.44
N LYS A 253 21.40 8.79 11.26
CA LYS A 253 19.94 8.62 11.16
C LYS A 253 19.49 7.40 11.96
N MET A 254 20.11 6.23 11.74
CA MET A 254 19.71 5.00 12.43
C MET A 254 19.82 5.11 13.95
N ASP A 255 20.91 5.71 14.46
CA ASP A 255 21.09 5.95 15.89
C ASP A 255 20.05 6.95 16.43
N ALA A 256 19.64 7.94 15.63
CA ALA A 256 18.61 8.92 15.98
C ALA A 256 17.23 8.27 16.12
N GLU A 257 16.80 7.45 15.13
CA GLU A 257 15.52 6.76 15.19
C GLU A 257 15.46 5.81 16.40
N ALA A 258 16.53 5.04 16.64
CA ALA A 258 16.62 4.13 17.77
C ALA A 258 16.57 4.84 19.12
N LYS A 259 17.31 5.95 19.27
CA LYS A 259 17.30 6.76 20.51
C LYS A 259 15.95 7.39 20.76
N TRP A 260 15.25 7.83 19.72
CA TRP A 260 13.89 8.34 19.83
C TRP A 260 12.97 7.28 20.43
N LEU A 261 12.95 6.07 19.85
CA LEU A 261 12.11 4.95 20.33
C LEU A 261 12.44 4.59 21.78
N ASN A 262 13.72 4.57 22.14
CA ASN A 262 14.15 4.28 23.51
C ASN A 262 13.79 5.41 24.51
N SER A 263 13.70 6.65 24.04
CA SER A 263 13.39 7.82 24.86
C SER A 263 11.90 8.10 25.07
N ALA A 264 11.02 7.34 24.41
CA ALA A 264 9.57 7.55 24.46
C ALA A 264 9.04 7.59 25.91
N PRO A 265 8.34 8.69 26.31
CA PRO A 265 7.70 8.80 27.62
C PRO A 265 6.72 7.65 27.90
N PRO A 266 6.51 7.24 29.17
CA PRO A 266 5.67 6.09 29.50
C PRO A 266 4.27 6.09 28.87
N ALA A 267 3.62 7.25 28.80
CA ALA A 267 2.29 7.40 28.20
C ALA A 267 2.28 7.21 26.68
N LEU A 268 3.40 7.49 26.00
CA LEU A 268 3.54 7.37 24.55
C LEU A 268 3.98 5.96 24.11
N ARG A 269 4.63 5.19 24.98
CA ARG A 269 5.12 3.83 24.66
C ARG A 269 4.07 2.89 24.04
N PRO A 270 2.78 2.88 24.44
CA PRO A 270 1.76 2.06 23.81
C PRO A 270 1.49 2.37 22.33
N PHE A 271 1.92 3.56 21.87
CA PHE A 271 1.75 4.06 20.51
C PHE A 271 3.03 3.99 19.69
N THR A 272 4.15 3.50 20.24
CA THR A 272 5.43 3.41 19.50
C THR A 272 5.79 1.96 19.25
N ALA A 273 6.45 1.67 18.13
CA ALA A 273 7.01 0.34 17.92
C ALA A 273 8.02 -0.02 19.01
N ARG A 274 7.97 -1.26 19.47
CA ARG A 274 8.86 -1.74 20.52
C ARG A 274 10.27 -1.93 19.96
N LEU A 275 11.22 -1.12 20.41
CA LEU A 275 12.64 -1.32 20.13
C LEU A 275 13.14 -2.60 20.84
N LEU A 276 13.76 -3.50 20.07
CA LEU A 276 14.31 -4.76 20.55
C LEU A 276 15.84 -4.71 20.66
N ASP A 277 16.50 -4.10 19.68
CA ASP A 277 17.96 -4.01 19.60
C ASP A 277 18.39 -2.81 18.75
N HIS A 278 19.60 -2.29 18.95
CA HIS A 278 20.25 -1.31 18.08
C HIS A 278 21.76 -1.31 18.28
N GLY A 279 22.51 -0.95 17.24
CA GLY A 279 23.96 -0.92 17.32
C GLY A 279 24.65 -0.70 15.98
N ARG A 280 25.92 -1.12 15.92
CA ARG A 280 26.76 -1.04 14.73
C ARG A 280 26.95 -2.41 14.10
N ASP A 281 26.98 -2.44 12.77
CA ASP A 281 27.31 -3.60 11.95
C ASP A 281 28.34 -3.16 10.90
N GLY A 282 29.62 -3.26 11.28
CA GLY A 282 30.73 -2.70 10.51
C GLY A 282 30.67 -1.17 10.42
N ASP A 283 30.67 -0.65 9.19
CA ASP A 283 30.50 0.76 8.85
C ASP A 283 29.04 1.23 8.85
N ARG A 284 28.09 0.31 9.03
CA ARG A 284 26.65 0.60 9.07
C ARG A 284 26.14 0.63 10.50
N ALA A 285 24.97 1.24 10.69
CA ALA A 285 24.22 1.14 11.93
C ALA A 285 22.86 0.48 11.65
N PHE A 286 22.29 -0.09 12.71
CA PHE A 286 21.00 -0.76 12.63
C PHE A 286 20.17 -0.53 13.88
N TYR A 287 18.88 -0.72 13.73
CA TYR A 287 17.99 -1.01 14.84
C TYR A 287 16.96 -2.06 14.46
N THR A 288 16.40 -2.70 15.47
CA THR A 288 15.43 -3.78 15.34
C THR A 288 14.21 -3.45 16.18
N THR A 289 13.02 -3.50 15.58
CA THR A 289 11.74 -3.37 16.27
C THR A 289 10.93 -4.66 16.17
N GLU A 290 9.90 -4.79 17.01
CA GLU A 290 8.90 -5.85 16.89
C GLU A 290 8.13 -5.72 15.56
N TYR A 291 7.98 -6.84 14.83
CA TYR A 291 7.16 -6.86 13.62
C TYR A 291 5.68 -6.89 14.00
N GLN A 292 4.94 -5.87 13.56
CA GLN A 292 3.52 -5.75 13.82
C GLN A 292 2.71 -6.22 12.60
N TYR A 293 1.84 -7.21 12.82
CA TYR A 293 0.91 -7.74 11.83
C TYR A 293 -0.28 -6.78 11.65
N ALA A 294 -0.01 -5.58 11.14
CA ALA A 294 -0.96 -4.49 10.98
C ALA A 294 -0.72 -3.74 9.66
N PRO A 295 -1.76 -3.23 8.97
CA PRO A 295 -1.61 -2.31 7.85
C PRO A 295 -1.09 -0.96 8.32
N ASN A 296 -0.38 -0.26 7.43
CA ASN A 296 -0.13 1.16 7.65
C ASN A 296 -1.33 1.99 7.16
N LEU A 297 -1.44 3.23 7.64
CA LEU A 297 -2.57 4.09 7.28
C LEU A 297 -2.53 4.51 5.81
N SER A 298 -1.37 4.47 5.15
CA SER A 298 -1.25 4.77 3.71
C SER A 298 -1.98 3.69 2.89
N GLU A 299 -1.75 2.42 3.22
CA GLU A 299 -2.43 1.26 2.63
C GLU A 299 -3.95 1.38 2.83
N LEU A 300 -4.40 1.67 4.05
CA LEU A 300 -5.82 1.84 4.33
C LEU A 300 -6.40 3.04 3.58
N TYR A 301 -5.72 4.18 3.56
CA TYR A 301 -6.21 5.41 2.96
C TYR A 301 -6.37 5.33 1.44
N VAL A 302 -5.44 4.65 0.79
CA VAL A 302 -5.38 4.57 -0.68
C VAL A 302 -6.21 3.42 -1.22
N PHE A 303 -6.21 2.26 -0.54
CA PHE A 303 -6.67 1.00 -1.12
C PHE A 303 -7.86 0.36 -0.39
N SER A 304 -8.13 0.70 0.87
CA SER A 304 -9.25 0.07 1.60
C SER A 304 -10.61 0.71 1.31
N GLU A 305 -11.67 -0.01 1.65
CA GLU A 305 -13.07 0.46 1.69
C GLU A 305 -13.62 0.53 3.11
N ILE A 306 -12.75 0.69 4.13
CA ILE A 306 -13.22 0.78 5.51
C ILE A 306 -14.07 2.04 5.71
N GLY A 307 -15.17 1.89 6.44
CA GLY A 307 -16.15 2.98 6.61
C GLY A 307 -15.69 4.10 7.55
N ARG A 308 -16.46 5.20 7.54
CA ARG A 308 -16.22 6.40 8.38
C ARG A 308 -16.09 6.09 9.87
N THR A 309 -16.81 5.09 10.38
CA THR A 309 -16.73 4.69 11.80
C THR A 309 -15.35 4.18 12.16
N SER A 310 -14.72 3.36 11.31
CA SER A 310 -13.35 2.89 11.51
C SER A 310 -12.35 4.04 11.42
N TRP A 311 -12.50 4.92 10.42
CA TRP A 311 -11.66 6.11 10.31
C TRP A 311 -11.77 7.06 11.49
N ARG A 312 -12.95 7.25 12.09
CA ARG A 312 -13.07 8.03 13.33
C ARG A 312 -12.22 7.47 14.45
N LYS A 313 -12.17 6.14 14.61
CA LYS A 313 -11.33 5.49 15.63
C LYS A 313 -9.84 5.68 15.32
N ILE A 314 -9.45 5.48 14.06
CA ILE A 314 -8.07 5.68 13.60
C ILE A 314 -7.60 7.12 13.87
N LEU A 315 -8.38 8.10 13.42
CA LEU A 315 -8.04 9.52 13.57
C LEU A 315 -8.06 9.93 15.04
N ALA A 316 -9.01 9.43 15.84
CA ALA A 316 -9.01 9.66 17.29
C ALA A 316 -7.74 9.13 17.97
N SER A 317 -7.26 7.94 17.58
CA SER A 317 -6.00 7.39 18.11
C SER A 317 -4.77 8.20 17.66
N CYS A 318 -4.78 8.77 16.45
CA CYS A 318 -3.75 9.70 15.99
C CYS A 318 -3.74 11.00 16.82
N VAL A 319 -4.92 11.57 17.06
CA VAL A 319 -5.09 12.76 17.90
C VAL A 319 -4.63 12.50 19.33
N GLU A 320 -5.00 11.35 19.90
CA GLU A 320 -4.56 10.94 21.24
C GLU A 320 -3.03 10.90 21.35
N PHE A 321 -2.34 10.30 20.38
CA PHE A 321 -0.88 10.31 20.33
C PHE A 321 -0.31 11.74 20.29
N LEU A 322 -0.84 12.59 19.41
CA LEU A 322 -0.37 13.97 19.26
C LEU A 322 -0.65 14.83 20.51
N GLU A 323 -1.76 14.61 21.20
CA GLU A 323 -2.07 15.25 22.48
C GLU A 323 -1.09 14.82 23.58
N LEU A 324 -0.74 13.54 23.64
CA LEU A 324 0.27 13.04 24.57
C LEU A 324 1.67 13.59 24.26
N CYS A 325 1.99 13.78 22.99
CA CYS A 325 3.20 14.49 22.56
C CYS A 325 3.16 15.95 23.05
N ALA A 326 2.05 16.66 22.86
CA ALA A 326 1.85 18.03 23.34
C ALA A 326 2.05 18.17 24.85
N GLN A 327 1.62 17.15 25.62
CA GLN A 327 1.74 17.08 27.08
C GLN A 327 3.13 16.65 27.57
N SER A 328 4.07 16.38 26.65
CA SER A 328 5.44 15.95 26.95
C SER A 328 6.44 17.05 26.57
N PRO A 329 6.57 18.14 27.36
CA PRO A 329 7.40 19.28 27.01
C PRO A 329 8.89 18.94 27.04
N GLY A 330 9.61 19.48 26.06
CA GLY A 330 11.07 19.51 26.00
C GLY A 330 11.65 20.76 26.68
N PRO A 331 12.97 20.79 26.91
CA PRO A 331 13.62 21.83 27.70
C PRO A 331 13.94 23.12 26.94
N SER A 332 13.72 23.14 25.62
CA SER A 332 14.19 24.20 24.73
C SER A 332 13.03 25.01 24.15
N PRO A 333 13.25 26.32 23.85
CA PRO A 333 12.30 27.12 23.07
C PRO A 333 12.03 26.51 21.70
N ARG A 334 10.76 26.50 21.29
CA ARG A 334 10.27 25.85 20.06
C ARG A 334 10.76 26.53 18.77
N ASP A 335 10.90 27.84 18.77
CA ASP A 335 11.05 28.62 17.54
C ASP A 335 12.33 28.29 16.76
N SER A 336 13.44 28.00 17.45
CA SER A 336 14.69 27.59 16.80
C SER A 336 14.57 26.23 16.10
N TYR A 337 13.75 25.33 16.64
CA TYR A 337 13.44 24.03 16.05
C TYR A 337 12.55 24.21 14.83
N THR A 338 11.56 25.11 14.92
CA THR A 338 10.67 25.46 13.81
C THR A 338 11.47 25.97 12.61
N GLN A 339 12.41 26.89 12.83
CA GLN A 339 13.28 27.42 11.78
C GLN A 339 14.11 26.34 11.07
N GLN A 340 14.58 25.32 11.80
CA GLN A 340 15.33 24.22 11.21
C GLN A 340 14.46 23.21 10.45
N LEU A 341 13.21 23.04 10.88
CA LEU A 341 12.29 22.09 10.26
C LEU A 341 11.70 22.62 8.95
N VAL A 342 11.31 23.90 8.91
CA VAL A 342 10.53 24.49 7.80
C VAL A 342 11.04 25.83 7.28
N GLY A 343 12.07 26.42 7.91
CA GLY A 343 12.66 27.71 7.52
C GLY A 343 13.64 27.61 6.35
N ASN A 344 14.88 28.09 6.53
CA ASN A 344 15.90 28.23 5.46
C ASN A 344 16.14 26.92 4.69
N LYS A 345 15.99 25.77 5.35
CA LYS A 345 16.13 24.45 4.73
C LYS A 345 15.21 24.24 3.52
N THR A 346 14.03 24.86 3.51
CA THR A 346 13.12 24.80 2.36
C THR A 346 13.74 25.48 1.14
N PHE A 347 14.29 26.69 1.33
CA PHE A 347 14.97 27.45 0.27
C PHE A 347 16.20 26.72 -0.25
N ASP A 348 17.07 26.22 0.64
CA ASP A 348 18.26 25.46 0.26
C ASP A 348 17.92 24.24 -0.61
N ARG A 349 16.79 23.59 -0.32
CA ARG A 349 16.30 22.42 -1.06
C ARG A 349 15.65 22.78 -2.39
N ILE A 350 14.96 23.92 -2.48
CA ILE A 350 14.46 24.45 -3.77
C ILE A 350 15.65 24.79 -4.68
N GLU A 351 16.68 25.46 -4.15
CA GLU A 351 17.89 25.75 -4.93
C GLU A 351 18.62 24.48 -5.34
N ARG A 352 18.70 23.48 -4.45
CA ARG A 352 19.26 22.18 -4.79
C ARG A 352 18.50 21.53 -5.94
N PHE A 353 17.17 21.53 -5.89
CA PHE A 353 16.32 21.02 -6.96
C PHE A 353 16.57 21.76 -8.28
N ALA A 354 16.69 23.09 -8.25
CA ALA A 354 17.03 23.90 -9.42
C ALA A 354 18.37 23.46 -10.04
N ARG A 355 19.41 23.27 -9.22
CA ARG A 355 20.73 22.83 -9.68
C ARG A 355 20.73 21.41 -10.26
N GLU A 356 19.98 20.50 -9.64
CA GLU A 356 19.93 19.09 -10.04
C GLU A 356 19.10 18.85 -11.31
N THR A 357 18.07 19.67 -11.55
CA THR A 357 17.11 19.44 -12.65
C THR A 357 17.16 20.49 -13.75
N GLY A 358 17.78 21.65 -13.51
CA GLY A 358 17.73 22.81 -14.39
C GLY A 358 16.41 23.57 -14.35
N PHE A 359 15.50 23.24 -13.42
CA PHE A 359 14.22 23.92 -13.27
C PHE A 359 14.42 25.38 -12.84
N ASP A 360 13.93 26.34 -13.63
CA ASP A 360 13.87 27.75 -13.23
C ASP A 360 12.86 27.98 -12.10
N VAL A 361 13.36 27.95 -10.87
CA VAL A 361 12.59 28.16 -9.63
C VAL A 361 12.13 29.59 -9.42
N SER A 362 12.62 30.55 -10.23
CA SER A 362 12.23 31.97 -10.18
C SER A 362 11.16 32.33 -11.21
N LYS A 363 10.92 31.47 -12.19
CA LYS A 363 9.86 31.66 -13.19
C LYS A 363 8.47 31.51 -12.58
N PRO A 364 7.53 32.43 -12.83
CA PRO A 364 6.13 32.28 -12.41
C PRO A 364 5.50 31.01 -12.97
N LEU A 365 4.58 30.43 -12.20
CA LEU A 365 3.89 29.18 -12.53
C LEU A 365 2.45 29.49 -12.92
N SER A 366 1.72 28.49 -13.40
CA SER A 366 0.26 28.55 -13.44
C SER A 366 -0.36 27.24 -12.98
N TYR A 367 -1.52 27.33 -12.35
CA TYR A 367 -2.29 26.17 -11.87
C TYR A 367 -3.76 26.31 -12.25
N GLY A 368 -4.31 25.34 -12.98
CA GLY A 368 -5.70 25.40 -13.45
C GLY A 368 -6.03 26.67 -14.26
N GLY A 369 -5.05 27.17 -15.03
CA GLY A 369 -5.15 28.43 -15.80
C GLY A 369 -4.98 29.72 -14.97
N ARG A 370 -4.81 29.64 -13.66
CA ARG A 370 -4.54 30.80 -12.79
C ARG A 370 -3.04 31.08 -12.73
N ALA A 371 -2.66 32.37 -12.80
CA ALA A 371 -1.28 32.81 -12.58
C ALA A 371 -0.88 32.57 -11.11
N MET A 372 0.27 31.94 -10.91
CA MET A 372 0.80 31.59 -9.60
C MET A 372 2.22 32.15 -9.42
N PRO A 373 2.67 32.35 -8.17
CA PRO A 373 4.06 32.69 -7.89
C PRO A 373 5.04 31.63 -8.44
N SER A 374 6.31 32.00 -8.53
CA SER A 374 7.39 31.02 -8.76
C SER A 374 7.55 30.10 -7.55
N LEU A 375 8.34 29.02 -7.65
CA LEU A 375 8.58 28.14 -6.50
C LEU A 375 9.23 28.88 -5.32
N ILE A 376 10.18 29.78 -5.60
CA ILE A 376 10.77 30.64 -4.57
C ILE A 376 9.71 31.62 -4.05
N GLY A 377 8.97 32.29 -4.92
CA GLY A 377 7.93 33.24 -4.52
C GLY A 377 6.82 32.60 -3.68
N LEU A 378 6.52 31.32 -3.92
CA LEU A 378 5.61 30.52 -3.12
C LEU A 378 6.16 30.33 -1.71
N ALA A 379 7.42 29.90 -1.59
CA ALA A 379 8.10 29.74 -0.30
C ALA A 379 8.16 31.06 0.49
N GLU A 380 8.47 32.17 -0.19
CA GLU A 380 8.50 33.52 0.41
C GLU A 380 7.13 33.98 0.92
N GLN A 381 6.04 33.58 0.27
CA GLN A 381 4.68 33.95 0.68
C GLN A 381 4.14 33.09 1.83
N VAL A 382 4.50 31.81 1.89
CA VAL A 382 4.03 30.93 2.98
C VAL A 382 4.88 31.05 4.25
N ALA A 383 6.17 31.36 4.15
CA ALA A 383 7.05 31.43 5.31
C ALA A 383 6.58 32.41 6.41
N PRO A 384 6.09 33.62 6.11
CA PRO A 384 5.58 34.57 7.11
C PRO A 384 4.31 34.10 7.84
N LEU A 385 3.59 33.10 7.29
CA LEU A 385 2.38 32.56 7.92
C LEU A 385 2.71 31.58 9.06
N ILE A 386 3.96 31.14 9.15
CA ILE A 386 4.44 30.27 10.23
C ILE A 386 4.70 31.13 11.46
N THR A 387 3.93 30.92 12.53
CA THR A 387 4.01 31.75 13.74
C THR A 387 5.16 31.34 14.66
N TYR A 388 5.79 32.33 15.28
CA TYR A 388 6.87 32.19 16.25
C TYR A 388 6.42 32.77 17.60
N ASP A 389 6.66 32.03 18.67
CA ASP A 389 6.34 32.44 20.03
C ASP A 389 7.46 31.95 20.98
N PRO A 390 8.34 32.85 21.46
CA PRO A 390 9.45 32.49 22.33
C PRO A 390 9.03 31.89 23.68
N SER A 391 7.77 32.06 24.10
CA SER A 391 7.26 31.47 25.33
C SER A 391 6.95 29.97 25.18
N MET A 392 6.73 29.51 23.95
CA MET A 392 6.40 28.12 23.66
C MET A 392 7.66 27.25 23.70
N GLN A 393 7.56 26.14 24.42
CA GLN A 393 8.60 25.12 24.48
C GLN A 393 8.38 24.06 23.41
N THR A 394 9.47 23.39 23.05
CA THR A 394 9.42 22.14 22.28
C THR A 394 8.59 21.09 23.00
N THR A 395 8.11 20.10 22.25
CA THR A 395 7.41 18.93 22.77
C THR A 395 8.03 17.67 22.19
N PHE A 396 7.72 16.50 22.76
CA PHE A 396 8.09 15.24 22.12
C PHE A 396 7.50 15.23 20.71
N MET A 397 8.29 14.87 19.70
CA MET A 397 7.93 15.03 18.29
C MET A 397 8.39 13.80 17.51
N HIS A 398 7.49 13.17 16.77
CA HIS A 398 7.82 12.10 15.84
C HIS A 398 8.72 12.60 14.71
N GLY A 399 8.39 13.76 14.13
CA GLY A 399 9.14 14.44 13.08
C GLY A 399 8.94 13.87 11.67
N ASP A 400 8.07 12.87 11.53
CA ASP A 400 7.63 12.30 10.25
C ASP A 400 6.29 11.58 10.39
N PHE A 401 5.32 12.21 11.08
CA PHE A 401 4.01 11.63 11.40
C PHE A 401 3.05 11.63 10.18
N CYS A 402 3.47 10.98 9.09
CA CYS A 402 2.63 10.74 7.90
C CYS A 402 2.08 9.30 7.91
N PHE A 403 1.05 9.04 7.10
CA PHE A 403 0.31 7.78 7.12
C PHE A 403 1.16 6.52 6.87
N SER A 404 2.23 6.61 6.07
CA SER A 404 3.14 5.47 5.82
C SER A 404 3.88 5.02 7.08
N ASN A 405 4.05 5.92 8.06
CA ASN A 405 4.80 5.69 9.30
C ASN A 405 3.88 5.37 10.49
N ILE A 406 2.58 5.15 10.22
CA ILE A 406 1.57 4.87 11.25
C ILE A 406 0.91 3.53 10.91
N LEU A 407 1.12 2.53 11.77
CA LEU A 407 0.42 1.25 11.73
C LEU A 407 -0.88 1.34 12.52
N TYR A 408 -1.90 0.57 12.14
CA TYR A 408 -3.16 0.51 12.89
C TYR A 408 -3.55 -0.91 13.25
N ASN A 409 -3.78 -1.14 14.54
CA ASN A 409 -4.30 -2.40 15.04
C ASN A 409 -5.79 -2.26 15.34
N SER A 410 -6.63 -2.91 14.52
CA SER A 410 -8.09 -2.84 14.64
C SER A 410 -8.60 -3.39 15.97
N ARG A 411 -7.97 -4.45 16.50
CA ARG A 411 -8.37 -5.18 17.72
C ARG A 411 -8.21 -4.32 18.96
N SER A 412 -7.12 -3.56 19.06
CA SER A 412 -6.92 -2.58 20.13
C SER A 412 -7.44 -1.19 19.78
N SER A 413 -7.90 -0.96 18.54
CA SER A 413 -8.27 0.35 18.00
C SER A 413 -7.21 1.42 18.27
N ARG A 414 -5.93 1.04 18.14
CA ARG A 414 -4.79 1.90 18.49
C ARG A 414 -3.75 1.91 17.37
N ILE A 415 -3.17 3.08 17.13
CA ILE A 415 -2.04 3.22 16.22
C ILE A 415 -0.71 2.77 16.87
N SER A 416 0.26 2.44 16.03
CA SER A 416 1.67 2.33 16.41
C SER A 416 2.54 3.04 15.40
N VAL A 417 3.36 3.99 15.84
CA VAL A 417 4.26 4.77 15.00
C VAL A 417 5.61 4.07 14.85
N ILE A 418 6.16 4.16 13.64
CA ILE A 418 7.46 3.62 13.21
C ILE A 418 8.25 4.71 12.50
N ASP A 419 9.55 4.47 12.29
CA ASP A 419 10.41 5.38 11.53
C ASP A 419 10.36 6.86 12.01
N PRO A 420 10.54 7.14 13.32
CA PRO A 420 10.61 8.51 13.81
C PRO A 420 11.86 9.20 13.28
N ARG A 421 11.84 10.53 13.24
CA ARG A 421 12.99 11.31 12.76
C ARG A 421 14.16 11.30 13.73
N GLY A 422 13.90 11.53 15.03
CA GLY A 422 14.91 11.48 16.10
C GLY A 422 15.98 12.60 16.11
N TYR A 423 15.88 13.59 15.21
CA TYR A 423 16.75 14.76 15.19
C TYR A 423 16.07 15.97 14.52
N VAL A 424 16.46 17.16 14.94
CA VAL A 424 16.09 18.45 14.30
C VAL A 424 17.30 19.17 13.74
N PHE A 425 18.42 19.14 14.48
CA PHE A 425 19.69 19.74 14.09
C PHE A 425 20.64 18.65 13.58
N ASP A 426 21.44 18.98 12.57
CA ASP A 426 22.40 18.03 11.99
C ASP A 426 23.40 17.56 13.05
N GLY A 427 23.64 16.25 13.10
CA GLY A 427 24.59 15.64 14.03
C GLY A 427 24.14 15.58 15.50
N LYS A 428 22.95 16.07 15.85
CA LYS A 428 22.42 16.04 17.22
C LYS A 428 21.14 15.21 17.32
N HIS A 429 21.20 14.11 18.09
CA HIS A 429 20.00 13.37 18.48
C HIS A 429 19.09 14.26 19.33
N GLU A 430 17.81 14.28 18.98
CA GLU A 430 16.86 15.22 19.55
C GLU A 430 15.44 14.66 19.40
N PRO A 431 14.82 14.16 20.49
CA PRO A 431 13.45 13.63 20.43
C PRO A 431 12.38 14.72 20.53
N TYR A 432 12.78 15.96 20.83
CA TYR A 432 11.88 17.09 20.97
C TYR A 432 11.87 17.97 19.70
N GLY A 433 10.76 18.67 19.46
CA GLY A 433 10.62 19.58 18.34
C GLY A 433 9.36 20.40 18.41
N ASP A 434 8.86 20.82 17.26
CA ASP A 434 7.61 21.56 17.15
C ASP A 434 6.46 20.60 16.80
N LEU A 435 5.49 20.44 17.71
CA LEU A 435 4.28 19.64 17.50
C LEU A 435 3.57 19.96 16.19
N ARG A 436 3.57 21.23 15.78
CA ARG A 436 2.90 21.68 14.56
C ARG A 436 3.48 21.02 13.31
N TYR A 437 4.75 20.63 13.34
CA TYR A 437 5.37 19.90 12.25
C TYR A 437 4.79 18.49 12.08
N ASP A 438 4.48 17.79 13.18
CA ASP A 438 3.78 16.50 13.12
C ASP A 438 2.33 16.65 12.67
N ILE A 439 1.64 17.71 13.13
CA ILE A 439 0.30 18.04 12.63
C ILE A 439 0.34 18.36 11.13
N ALA A 440 1.34 19.10 10.65
CA ALA A 440 1.53 19.39 9.24
C ALA A 440 1.83 18.13 8.41
N LYS A 441 2.57 17.16 8.97
CA LYS A 441 2.82 15.83 8.37
C LYS A 441 1.57 14.95 8.36
N PHE A 442 0.69 15.09 9.35
CA PHE A 442 -0.61 14.44 9.36
C PHE A 442 -1.53 15.02 8.27
N ALA A 443 -1.61 16.35 8.19
CA ALA A 443 -2.33 17.07 7.14
C ALA A 443 -1.73 16.82 5.75
N HIS A 444 -0.41 16.58 5.65
CA HIS A 444 0.27 16.22 4.41
C HIS A 444 -0.32 14.94 3.77
N SER A 445 -0.69 13.95 4.59
CA SER A 445 -1.39 12.75 4.13
C SER A 445 -2.85 13.01 3.75
N ILE A 446 -3.61 13.72 4.58
CA ILE A 446 -5.07 13.87 4.42
C ILE A 446 -5.46 15.02 3.46
N ASP A 447 -5.01 16.25 3.76
CA ASP A 447 -5.32 17.44 2.95
C ASP A 447 -4.37 17.55 1.75
N GLY A 448 -3.12 17.19 1.98
CA GLY A 448 -2.07 17.14 0.97
C GLY A 448 -2.20 15.97 0.01
N LEU A 449 -2.98 14.93 0.32
CA LEU A 449 -3.15 13.76 -0.55
C LEU A 449 -1.82 13.09 -0.94
N TYR A 450 -0.80 13.23 -0.08
CA TYR A 450 0.57 12.77 -0.35
C TYR A 450 0.63 11.29 -0.72
N ASP A 451 -0.09 10.46 0.03
CA ASP A 451 -0.12 9.01 -0.16
C ASP A 451 -0.71 8.59 -1.52
N LEU A 452 -1.64 9.38 -2.08
CA LEU A 452 -2.14 9.16 -3.45
C LEU A 452 -1.04 9.46 -4.49
N ILE A 453 -0.23 10.49 -4.28
CA ILE A 453 0.90 10.81 -5.18
C ILE A 453 1.93 9.67 -5.15
N LEU A 454 2.26 9.15 -3.95
CA LEU A 454 3.17 8.01 -3.83
C LEU A 454 2.63 6.76 -4.53
N ALA A 455 1.33 6.49 -4.40
CA ALA A 455 0.66 5.37 -5.06
C ALA A 455 0.41 5.60 -6.56
N GLY A 456 0.74 6.77 -7.12
CA GLY A 456 0.49 7.11 -8.51
C GLY A 456 -0.98 7.40 -8.85
N ARG A 457 -1.84 7.57 -7.84
CA ARG A 457 -3.29 7.77 -7.99
C ARG A 457 -3.67 9.22 -8.23
N TYR A 458 -3.17 9.79 -9.33
CA TYR A 458 -3.47 11.15 -9.76
C TYR A 458 -3.35 11.26 -11.28
N GLU A 459 -4.04 12.24 -11.85
CA GLU A 459 -3.85 12.66 -13.23
C GLU A 459 -3.23 14.06 -13.22
N MET A 460 -2.20 14.26 -14.04
CA MET A 460 -1.49 15.53 -14.10
C MET A 460 -1.17 15.90 -15.53
N GLU A 461 -1.47 17.15 -15.87
CA GLU A 461 -1.02 17.79 -17.09
C GLU A 461 0.02 18.85 -16.71
N TRP A 462 1.15 18.87 -17.42
CA TRP A 462 2.13 19.93 -17.29
C TRP A 462 2.84 20.20 -18.61
N ASP A 463 3.28 21.44 -18.83
CA ASP A 463 3.93 21.85 -20.07
C ASP A 463 5.22 22.66 -19.85
N GLN A 464 5.88 23.02 -20.96
CA GLN A 464 7.13 23.80 -20.95
C GLN A 464 6.94 25.26 -20.50
N ASN A 465 5.69 25.72 -20.39
CA ASN A 465 5.34 27.06 -19.89
C ASN A 465 5.11 27.07 -18.39
N TYR A 466 5.39 25.97 -17.68
CA TYR A 466 5.22 25.85 -16.24
C TYR A 466 3.74 25.96 -15.83
N ALA A 467 2.85 25.51 -16.73
CA ALA A 467 1.45 25.29 -16.42
C ALA A 467 1.25 23.90 -15.85
N TYR A 468 0.45 23.81 -14.78
CA TYR A 468 0.13 22.58 -14.10
C TYR A 468 -1.38 22.44 -13.93
N ASP A 469 -1.86 21.23 -14.11
CA ASP A 469 -3.17 20.78 -13.62
C ASP A 469 -2.95 19.44 -12.92
N LEU A 470 -3.57 19.27 -11.75
CA LEU A 470 -3.46 18.07 -10.95
C LEU A 470 -4.83 17.74 -10.40
N THR A 471 -5.31 16.55 -10.77
CA THR A 471 -6.59 16.04 -10.30
C THR A 471 -6.42 14.71 -9.58
N PHE A 472 -7.28 14.52 -8.59
CA PHE A 472 -7.39 13.28 -7.84
C PHE A 472 -8.79 12.74 -8.01
N GLU A 473 -8.91 11.41 -7.96
CA GLU A 473 -10.21 10.74 -7.97
C GLU A 473 -11.12 11.29 -6.84
N ARG A 474 -12.36 11.62 -7.17
CA ARG A 474 -13.33 12.10 -6.19
C ARG A 474 -13.70 10.97 -5.23
N SER A 475 -13.66 11.25 -3.93
CA SER A 475 -14.12 10.31 -2.90
C SER A 475 -14.85 11.05 -1.80
N SER A 476 -16.08 10.61 -1.52
CA SER A 476 -16.90 11.14 -0.43
C SER A 476 -16.31 10.84 0.95
N GLN A 477 -15.45 9.84 1.05
CA GLN A 477 -14.72 9.48 2.26
C GLN A 477 -13.52 10.40 2.48
N ARG A 478 -12.71 10.65 1.44
CA ARG A 478 -11.59 11.60 1.53
C ARG A 478 -12.08 13.02 1.82
N ALA A 479 -13.13 13.46 1.11
CA ALA A 479 -13.76 14.76 1.39
C ALA A 479 -14.28 14.86 2.83
N TRP A 480 -14.91 13.79 3.34
CA TRP A 480 -15.33 13.74 4.74
C TRP A 480 -14.14 13.79 5.71
N MET A 481 -13.04 13.07 5.44
CA MET A 481 -11.85 13.09 6.28
C MET A 481 -11.19 14.46 6.33
N GLN A 482 -11.07 15.15 5.19
CA GLN A 482 -10.54 16.52 5.11
C GLN A 482 -11.40 17.49 5.93
N GLY A 483 -12.73 17.42 5.79
CA GLY A 483 -13.66 18.20 6.60
C GLY A 483 -13.51 17.88 8.09
N TYR A 484 -13.49 16.59 8.46
CA TYR A 484 -13.37 16.15 9.84
C TYR A 484 -12.03 16.56 10.48
N LEU A 485 -10.93 16.51 9.73
CA LEU A 485 -9.62 16.98 10.17
C LEU A 485 -9.61 18.50 10.38
N SER A 486 -10.24 19.25 9.47
CA SER A 486 -10.25 20.72 9.53
C SER A 486 -10.94 21.28 10.78
N GLU A 487 -11.85 20.51 11.38
CA GLU A 487 -12.56 20.85 12.63
C GLU A 487 -11.73 20.55 13.89
N MET A 488 -10.57 19.90 13.77
CA MET A 488 -9.77 19.48 14.91
C MET A 488 -8.87 20.59 15.47
N THR A 489 -8.69 20.56 16.79
CA THR A 489 -7.65 21.28 17.50
C THR A 489 -6.82 20.25 18.26
N ILE A 490 -5.50 20.28 18.09
CA ILE A 490 -4.55 19.32 18.67
C ILE A 490 -3.46 20.09 19.41
N GLY A 491 -3.27 19.83 20.70
CA GLY A 491 -2.29 20.55 21.51
C GLY A 491 -2.48 22.07 21.50
N GLY A 492 -3.73 22.52 21.42
CA GLY A 492 -4.10 23.94 21.29
C GLY A 492 -3.91 24.55 19.89
N CYS A 493 -3.44 23.78 18.90
CA CYS A 493 -3.26 24.23 17.53
C CYS A 493 -4.46 23.80 16.66
N ALA A 494 -5.13 24.75 16.02
CA ALA A 494 -6.17 24.43 15.03
C ALA A 494 -5.53 23.82 13.79
N VAL A 495 -5.97 22.63 13.37
CA VAL A 495 -5.35 21.93 12.23
C VAL A 495 -5.56 22.71 10.91
N ALA A 496 -6.70 23.40 10.77
CA ALA A 496 -6.96 24.29 9.65
C ALA A 496 -6.23 25.64 9.70
N GLY A 497 -5.37 25.88 10.70
CA GLY A 497 -4.61 27.11 10.86
C GLY A 497 -3.66 27.39 9.70
N ASN A 498 -3.42 28.68 9.42
CA ASN A 498 -2.52 29.10 8.35
C ASN A 498 -1.07 28.65 8.57
N ASP A 499 -0.65 28.51 9.83
CA ASP A 499 0.67 28.00 10.19
C ASP A 499 0.84 26.53 9.78
N ILE A 500 -0.13 25.67 10.09
CA ILE A 500 -0.13 24.25 9.68
C ILE A 500 -0.16 24.14 8.15
N ARG A 501 -1.06 24.88 7.49
CA ARG A 501 -1.16 24.88 6.02
C ARG A 501 0.14 25.33 5.34
N ALA A 502 0.76 26.38 5.85
CA ALA A 502 2.04 26.87 5.36
C ALA A 502 3.16 25.84 5.57
N MET A 503 3.22 25.19 6.73
CA MET A 503 4.16 24.09 6.98
C MET A 503 3.91 22.92 6.01
N THR A 504 2.66 22.54 5.75
CA THR A 504 2.32 21.46 4.80
C THR A 504 2.75 21.81 3.36
N ILE A 505 2.59 23.05 2.92
CA ILE A 505 3.10 23.50 1.60
C ILE A 505 4.62 23.44 1.58
N SER A 506 5.28 23.96 2.61
CA SER A 506 6.75 23.92 2.75
C SER A 506 7.29 22.48 2.73
N LEU A 507 6.55 21.49 3.26
CA LEU A 507 6.92 20.08 3.15
C LEU A 507 7.02 19.61 1.69
N PHE A 508 6.03 19.91 0.85
CA PHE A 508 6.04 19.55 -0.58
C PHE A 508 7.17 20.24 -1.35
N LEU A 509 7.47 21.51 -1.03
CA LEU A 509 8.59 22.22 -1.64
C LEU A 509 9.94 21.65 -1.21
N SER A 510 10.08 21.37 0.08
CA SER A 510 11.32 20.86 0.64
C SER A 510 11.62 19.42 0.24
N MET A 511 10.66 18.64 -0.24
CA MET A 511 10.92 17.22 -0.56
C MET A 511 11.35 16.99 -2.01
N LEU A 512 11.25 17.99 -2.89
CA LEU A 512 11.60 17.87 -4.31
C LEU A 512 12.95 17.18 -4.57
N PRO A 513 14.10 17.61 -4.00
CA PRO A 513 15.39 16.98 -4.28
C PRO A 513 15.54 15.59 -3.65
N LEU A 514 14.64 15.18 -2.74
CA LEU A 514 14.66 13.84 -2.12
C LEU A 514 14.01 12.77 -3.00
N HIS A 515 13.34 13.18 -4.08
CA HIS A 515 12.64 12.30 -5.03
C HIS A 515 13.22 12.40 -6.45
N ALA A 516 14.53 12.64 -6.57
CA ALA A 516 15.21 12.78 -7.87
C ALA A 516 15.15 11.50 -8.74
N ASP A 517 14.89 10.34 -8.13
CA ASP A 517 14.66 9.07 -8.83
C ASP A 517 13.31 9.01 -9.57
N ARG A 518 12.39 9.93 -9.24
CA ARG A 518 11.04 10.00 -9.82
C ARG A 518 10.69 11.43 -10.25
N PRO A 519 11.20 11.90 -11.40
CA PRO A 519 10.92 13.24 -11.92
C PRO A 519 9.42 13.52 -12.09
N ASP A 520 8.64 12.50 -12.46
CA ASP A 520 7.18 12.57 -12.53
C ASP A 520 6.56 12.95 -11.17
N ARG A 521 7.04 12.35 -10.07
CA ARG A 521 6.58 12.70 -8.72
C ARG A 521 7.03 14.08 -8.30
N GLN A 522 8.23 14.53 -8.70
CA GLN A 522 8.67 15.90 -8.42
C GLN A 522 7.71 16.93 -9.04
N GLN A 523 7.26 16.70 -10.28
CA GLN A 523 6.25 17.55 -10.92
C GLN A 523 4.90 17.50 -10.19
N ALA A 524 4.47 16.30 -9.76
CA ALA A 524 3.23 16.16 -8.98
C ALA A 524 3.29 16.90 -7.63
N PHE A 525 4.45 16.90 -6.95
CA PHE A 525 4.62 17.67 -5.72
C PHE A 525 4.57 19.18 -5.96
N ILE A 526 5.12 19.68 -7.07
CA ILE A 526 5.00 21.09 -7.47
C ILE A 526 3.52 21.44 -7.68
N ALA A 527 2.82 20.68 -8.53
CA ALA A 527 1.42 20.92 -8.82
C ALA A 527 0.54 20.85 -7.55
N ASN A 528 0.84 19.93 -6.65
CA ASN A 528 0.11 19.79 -5.40
C ASN A 528 0.40 20.93 -4.40
N ALA A 529 1.63 21.45 -4.36
CA ALA A 529 1.94 22.65 -3.59
C ALA A 529 1.14 23.87 -4.09
N LEU A 530 0.99 24.02 -5.42
CA LEU A 530 0.15 25.06 -6.03
C LEU A 530 -1.33 24.89 -5.70
N ARG A 531 -1.84 23.64 -5.74
CA ARG A 531 -3.21 23.31 -5.33
C ARG A 531 -3.50 23.73 -3.90
N LEU A 532 -2.61 23.38 -2.98
CA LEU A 532 -2.75 23.72 -1.56
C LEU A 532 -2.66 25.23 -1.32
N PHE A 533 -1.77 25.92 -2.03
CA PHE A 533 -1.64 27.37 -1.96
C PHE A 533 -2.90 28.09 -2.47
N THR A 534 -3.51 27.60 -3.55
CA THR A 534 -4.79 28.15 -4.07
C THR A 534 -5.87 28.17 -3.00
N ALA A 535 -5.98 27.08 -2.23
CA ALA A 535 -6.94 26.94 -1.14
C ALA A 535 -6.60 27.83 0.07
N LEU A 536 -5.32 28.11 0.31
CA LEU A 536 -4.85 28.99 1.37
C LEU A 536 -5.17 30.47 1.07
N ASP A 537 -5.01 30.88 -0.18
CA ASP A 537 -5.31 32.24 -0.67
C ASP A 537 -6.81 32.60 -0.69
N GLY A 538 -7.69 31.68 -0.26
CA GLY A 538 -9.13 31.92 -0.16
C GLY A 538 -9.86 31.92 -1.51
N ALA A 539 -9.22 31.45 -2.58
CA ALA A 539 -9.90 31.19 -3.84
C ALA A 539 -10.44 29.75 -3.85
N PRO A 540 -11.69 29.51 -4.29
CA PRO A 540 -12.15 28.15 -4.49
C PRO A 540 -11.25 27.44 -5.50
N ALA A 541 -10.82 26.22 -5.15
CA ALA A 541 -10.07 25.31 -6.01
C ALA A 541 -10.95 24.72 -7.12
#